data_AF-A0AAD9S7M0-F1
#
_entry.id   AF-A0AAD9S7M0-F1
#
_cell.length_a   1.000
_cell.length_b   1.000
_cell.length_c   1.000
_cell.angle_alpha   90.00
_cell.angle_beta   90.00
_cell.angle_gamma   90.00
#
_symmetry.space_group_name_H-M   'P 1'
#
loop_
_entity.id
_entity.type
_entity.pdbx_description
1 polymer ?
#
loop_
_entity_poly.entity_id
_entity_poly.type
_entity_poly.pdbx_seq_one_letter_code
_entity_poly.pdbx_strand_id
1 'polypeptide(L)'
;MKYSFASCLAVAGMASAHSWLECTDHDNTELLPKMIAGSKKIPAEIVDPVFFPELCRGWPRAKANPGDWIDESTNFSWNIPAKTFEGDRSACHPSQRSPGQEANAPMATVSPGGTIKLRFGGNGHTRGATAGQNNDPGQVSVYWAGAKETEINTIDEFTDANRIAQAGFADDSFSYPDDKSIISAAQGLVDKGNWMELTMPTNMEAGRHMMVWVWSFDNAPQWSTCFDVQIEA
;
A
#
# COMPACT_ATOMS: atom_id res chain seq x y z
N MET A 1 12.40 -31.10 -47.68
CA MET A 1 12.87 -30.04 -46.76
C MET A 1 11.73 -29.73 -45.78
N LYS A 2 11.91 -30.09 -44.51
CA LYS A 2 10.89 -29.86 -43.46
C LYS A 2 11.22 -28.51 -42.80
N TYR A 3 10.32 -27.54 -42.91
CA TYR A 3 10.39 -26.32 -42.12
C TYR A 3 9.45 -26.47 -40.93
N SER A 4 10.03 -26.68 -39.75
CA SER A 4 9.34 -26.62 -38.47
C SER A 4 9.44 -25.18 -37.99
N PHE A 5 8.32 -24.44 -38.00
CA PHE A 5 8.23 -23.17 -37.28
C PHE A 5 8.02 -23.49 -35.81
N ALA A 6 9.09 -23.42 -35.02
CA ALA A 6 8.99 -23.36 -33.58
C ALA A 6 8.58 -21.92 -33.20
N SER A 7 7.30 -21.73 -32.92
CA SER A 7 6.82 -20.52 -32.26
C SER A 7 7.34 -20.54 -30.82
N CYS A 8 8.45 -19.85 -30.56
CA CYS A 8 8.81 -19.46 -29.20
C CYS A 8 7.73 -18.51 -28.69
N LEU A 9 6.80 -19.04 -27.89
CA LEU A 9 6.00 -18.23 -26.99
C LEU A 9 6.98 -17.53 -26.05
N ALA A 10 7.25 -16.26 -26.29
CA ALA A 10 7.89 -15.40 -25.31
C ALA A 10 6.89 -15.24 -24.16
N VAL A 11 7.07 -16.04 -23.11
CA VAL A 11 6.48 -15.77 -21.79
C VAL A 11 7.21 -14.54 -21.27
N ALA A 12 6.74 -13.35 -21.65
CA ALA A 12 7.12 -12.12 -20.99
C ALA A 12 6.64 -12.25 -19.54
N GLY A 13 7.58 -12.48 -18.62
CA GLY A 13 7.31 -12.50 -17.20
C GLY A 13 6.75 -11.15 -16.78
N MET A 14 5.44 -11.07 -16.61
CA MET A 14 4.87 -10.01 -15.79
C MET A 14 5.39 -10.28 -14.38
N ALA A 15 6.34 -9.46 -13.90
CA ALA A 15 6.56 -9.37 -12.47
C ALA A 15 5.18 -9.09 -11.85
N SER A 16 4.68 -10.02 -11.05
CA SER A 16 3.35 -9.92 -10.46
C SER A 16 3.30 -8.62 -9.67
N ALA A 17 2.43 -7.70 -10.09
CA ALA A 17 2.22 -6.46 -9.39
C ALA A 17 1.75 -6.75 -7.97
N HIS A 18 2.43 -6.22 -6.96
CA HIS A 18 2.04 -6.38 -5.56
C HIS A 18 2.41 -5.13 -4.77
N SER A 19 1.51 -4.72 -3.89
CA SER A 19 1.67 -3.59 -2.98
C SER A 19 0.99 -3.91 -1.66
N TRP A 20 1.48 -3.31 -0.60
CA TRP A 20 0.95 -3.42 0.75
C TRP A 20 1.22 -2.12 1.50
N LEU A 21 0.46 -1.89 2.55
CA LEU A 21 0.70 -0.80 3.47
C LEU A 21 1.93 -1.11 4.31
N GLU A 22 2.91 -0.21 4.31
CA GLU A 22 4.16 -0.36 5.07
C GLU A 22 4.14 0.44 6.37
N CYS A 23 3.50 1.61 6.39
CA CYS A 23 3.35 2.46 7.57
C CYS A 23 1.94 3.07 7.60
N THR A 24 1.32 3.14 8.77
CA THR A 24 -0.04 3.68 8.96
C THR A 24 -0.04 5.10 9.51
N ASP A 25 1.08 5.59 10.04
CA ASP A 25 1.24 7.02 10.37
C ASP A 25 2.70 7.45 10.21
N HIS A 26 3.07 7.83 9.00
CA HIS A 26 4.45 8.21 8.70
C HIS A 26 4.64 9.73 8.78
N ASP A 27 5.63 10.16 9.55
CA ASP A 27 6.11 11.54 9.52
C ASP A 27 6.96 11.77 8.28
N ASN A 28 6.33 12.23 7.20
CA ASN A 28 7.03 12.53 5.95
C ASN A 28 7.41 14.02 5.82
N THR A 29 7.31 14.81 6.89
CA THR A 29 7.45 16.28 6.86
C THR A 29 8.77 16.70 6.22
N GLU A 30 9.87 16.04 6.57
CA GLU A 30 11.17 16.28 5.94
C GLU A 30 11.47 15.30 4.80
N LEU A 31 10.85 14.12 4.82
CA LEU A 31 11.17 13.05 3.89
C LEU A 31 10.70 13.39 2.47
N LEU A 32 9.47 13.88 2.31
CA LEU A 32 8.97 14.27 1.00
C LEU A 32 9.82 15.41 0.37
N PRO A 33 10.16 16.50 1.09
CA PRO A 33 11.13 17.49 0.60
C PRO A 33 12.51 16.91 0.28
N LYS A 34 13.05 15.99 1.10
CA LYS A 34 14.34 15.32 0.84
C LYS A 34 14.27 14.46 -0.42
N MET A 35 13.20 13.70 -0.61
CA MET A 35 12.94 12.93 -1.82
C MET A 35 12.87 13.86 -3.04
N ILE A 36 12.11 14.96 -2.95
CA ILE A 36 12.02 16.01 -3.99
C ILE A 36 13.38 16.63 -4.32
N ALA A 37 14.20 16.92 -3.31
CA ALA A 37 15.51 17.50 -3.50
C ALA A 37 16.51 16.49 -4.08
N GLY A 38 16.49 15.25 -3.58
CA GLY A 38 17.35 14.15 -4.03
C GLY A 38 17.14 13.82 -5.50
N SER A 39 15.90 13.83 -5.96
CA SER A 39 15.54 13.58 -7.37
C SER A 39 16.04 14.66 -8.33
N LYS A 40 16.35 15.86 -7.84
CA LYS A 40 16.85 16.98 -8.64
C LYS A 40 18.39 17.02 -8.71
N LYS A 41 19.09 16.13 -8.00
CA LYS A 41 20.57 16.04 -8.01
C LYS A 41 21.07 15.36 -9.30
N ILE A 42 22.35 15.55 -9.61
CA ILE A 42 23.04 14.90 -10.74
C ILE A 42 24.34 14.23 -10.22
N PRO A 43 24.38 12.89 -10.10
CA PRO A 43 23.25 11.97 -10.27
C PRO A 43 22.21 12.17 -9.17
N ALA A 44 20.97 11.76 -9.43
CA ALA A 44 19.94 11.83 -8.41
C ALA A 44 20.27 10.93 -7.23
N GLU A 45 19.88 11.40 -6.06
CA GLU A 45 19.97 10.65 -4.81
C GLU A 45 18.66 9.93 -4.57
N ILE A 46 18.75 8.62 -4.33
CA ILE A 46 17.61 7.81 -3.93
C ILE A 46 17.42 7.99 -2.42
N VAL A 47 16.28 8.56 -2.05
CA VAL A 47 15.80 8.62 -0.68
C VAL A 47 14.63 7.64 -0.58
N ASP A 48 14.87 6.46 -0.01
CA ASP A 48 13.83 5.44 0.19
C ASP A 48 13.25 5.55 1.61
N PRO A 49 11.93 5.78 1.77
CA PRO A 49 11.29 5.82 3.09
C PRO A 49 11.51 4.56 3.93
N VAL A 50 11.75 3.40 3.31
CA VAL A 50 12.00 2.15 4.06
C VAL A 50 13.27 2.24 4.93
N PHE A 51 14.18 3.17 4.61
CA PHE A 51 15.39 3.42 5.39
C PHE A 51 15.17 4.34 6.60
N PHE A 52 13.94 4.82 6.82
CA PHE A 52 13.59 5.71 7.91
C PHE A 52 12.43 5.14 8.76
N PRO A 53 12.53 3.89 9.25
CA PRO A 53 11.46 3.26 10.04
C PRO A 53 11.14 4.03 11.32
N GLU A 54 12.08 4.83 11.85
CA GLU A 54 11.88 5.71 13.00
C GLU A 54 10.88 6.85 12.74
N LEU A 55 10.59 7.16 11.48
CA LEU A 55 9.58 8.15 11.12
C LEU A 55 8.16 7.56 11.11
N CYS A 56 8.03 6.24 11.26
CA CYS A 56 6.75 5.56 11.29
C CYS A 56 6.21 5.43 12.72
N ARG A 57 5.07 6.06 12.98
CA ARG A 57 4.39 6.12 14.29
C ARG A 57 3.24 5.13 14.42
N GLY A 58 2.95 4.37 13.37
CA GLY A 58 1.92 3.36 13.35
C GLY A 58 2.16 2.30 12.30
N TRP A 59 1.85 1.04 12.60
CA TRP A 59 2.16 -0.09 11.74
C TRP A 59 0.93 -0.97 11.45
N PRO A 60 0.90 -1.65 10.29
CA PRO A 60 -0.05 -2.74 10.03
C PRO A 60 0.03 -3.83 11.10
N ARG A 61 -1.07 -4.59 11.25
CA ARG A 61 -1.13 -5.72 12.18
C ARG A 61 -0.04 -6.74 11.89
N ALA A 62 0.47 -7.34 12.95
CA ALA A 62 1.50 -8.40 12.93
C ALA A 62 2.80 -7.99 12.21
N LYS A 63 3.05 -6.69 12.03
CA LYS A 63 4.32 -6.21 11.48
C LYS A 63 5.35 -6.06 12.58
N ALA A 64 6.56 -6.58 12.36
CA ALA A 64 7.72 -6.35 13.21
C ALA A 64 8.55 -5.16 12.71
N ASN A 65 9.26 -4.48 13.62
CA ASN A 65 10.15 -3.37 13.27
C ASN A 65 11.50 -3.40 14.04
N PRO A 66 12.66 -3.61 13.38
CA PRO A 66 12.85 -3.65 11.93
C PRO A 66 12.21 -4.89 11.30
N GLY A 67 11.62 -4.71 10.13
CA GLY A 67 11.07 -5.79 9.31
C GLY A 67 12.13 -6.39 8.37
N ASP A 68 11.87 -7.61 7.90
CA ASP A 68 12.54 -8.18 6.73
C ASP A 68 11.59 -8.09 5.54
N TRP A 69 12.05 -7.56 4.41
CA TRP A 69 11.25 -7.42 3.19
C TRP A 69 10.66 -8.77 2.70
N ILE A 70 11.33 -9.89 2.97
CA ILE A 70 10.83 -11.23 2.66
C ILE A 70 9.58 -11.54 3.49
N ASP A 71 9.65 -11.30 4.79
CA ASP A 71 8.51 -11.47 5.69
C ASP A 71 7.40 -10.49 5.36
N GLU A 72 7.74 -9.28 4.91
CA GLU A 72 6.77 -8.26 4.55
C GLU A 72 5.95 -8.62 3.31
N SER A 73 6.66 -9.03 2.25
CA SER A 73 6.03 -9.48 1.02
C SER A 73 5.24 -10.79 1.21
N THR A 74 5.60 -11.61 2.21
CA THR A 74 4.90 -12.87 2.52
C THR A 74 3.67 -12.66 3.41
N ASN A 75 3.75 -11.79 4.42
CA ASN A 75 2.76 -11.70 5.49
C ASN A 75 1.82 -10.48 5.39
N PHE A 76 2.19 -9.45 4.64
CA PHE A 76 1.40 -8.19 4.57
C PHE A 76 0.80 -7.95 3.19
N SER A 77 1.31 -8.63 2.16
CA SER A 77 0.66 -8.66 0.86
C SER A 77 -0.44 -9.73 0.87
N TRP A 78 -1.70 -9.29 0.76
CA TRP A 78 -2.84 -10.20 0.61
C TRP A 78 -3.37 -10.15 -0.83
N ASN A 79 -3.02 -11.14 -1.65
CA ASN A 79 -3.48 -11.23 -3.05
C ASN A 79 -4.95 -11.66 -3.12
N ILE A 80 -5.86 -10.70 -3.19
CA ILE A 80 -7.30 -10.94 -3.18
C ILE A 80 -7.75 -11.85 -4.33
N PRO A 81 -7.35 -11.63 -5.60
CA PRO A 81 -7.77 -12.49 -6.71
C PRO A 81 -7.32 -13.95 -6.55
N ALA A 82 -6.04 -14.17 -6.19
CA ALA A 82 -5.51 -15.52 -6.02
C ALA A 82 -6.22 -16.25 -4.88
N LYS A 83 -6.45 -15.56 -3.76
CA LYS A 83 -7.11 -16.14 -2.57
C LYS A 83 -8.60 -16.36 -2.78
N THR A 84 -9.26 -15.49 -3.52
CA THR A 84 -10.64 -15.71 -3.95
C THR A 84 -10.76 -16.94 -4.86
N PHE A 85 -9.81 -17.15 -5.77
CA PHE A 85 -9.76 -18.35 -6.61
C PHE A 85 -9.55 -19.65 -5.79
N GLU A 86 -8.79 -19.56 -4.69
CA GLU A 86 -8.63 -20.63 -3.69
C GLU A 86 -9.87 -20.81 -2.77
N GLY A 87 -10.87 -19.93 -2.87
CA GLY A 87 -12.09 -19.96 -2.06
C GLY A 87 -12.03 -19.17 -0.75
N ASP A 88 -10.92 -18.47 -0.47
CA ASP A 88 -10.77 -17.60 0.69
C ASP A 88 -11.24 -16.18 0.34
N ARG A 89 -12.33 -15.74 0.98
CA ARG A 89 -12.91 -14.39 0.82
C ARG A 89 -12.48 -13.41 1.91
N SER A 90 -11.49 -13.74 2.72
CA SER A 90 -11.05 -12.89 3.82
C SER A 90 -10.52 -11.55 3.32
N ALA A 91 -10.81 -10.47 4.06
CA ALA A 91 -10.30 -9.14 3.77
C ALA A 91 -8.79 -9.00 4.09
N CYS A 92 -8.28 -9.86 4.96
CA CYS A 92 -6.92 -9.76 5.50
C CYS A 92 -6.13 -11.06 5.34
N HIS A 93 -4.81 -10.92 5.27
CA HIS A 93 -3.88 -12.03 5.45
C HIS A 93 -4.15 -12.74 6.79
N PRO A 94 -4.02 -14.08 6.90
CA PRO A 94 -4.25 -14.84 8.14
C PRO A 94 -3.61 -14.26 9.40
N SER A 95 -2.38 -13.72 9.30
CA SER A 95 -1.68 -13.10 10.44
C SER A 95 -2.31 -11.78 10.92
N GLN A 96 -3.20 -11.17 10.13
CA GLN A 96 -3.80 -9.86 10.41
C GLN A 96 -5.30 -9.94 10.76
N ARG A 97 -5.89 -11.14 10.78
CA ARG A 97 -7.33 -11.34 11.06
C ARG A 97 -7.71 -11.13 12.52
N SER A 98 -6.74 -11.18 13.41
CA SER A 98 -6.92 -10.90 14.83
C SER A 98 -6.27 -9.56 15.20
N PRO A 99 -6.84 -8.80 16.15
CA PRO A 99 -6.19 -7.62 16.69
C PRO A 99 -4.84 -7.99 17.31
N GLY A 100 -3.81 -7.20 17.02
CA GLY A 100 -2.47 -7.47 17.52
C GLY A 100 -1.41 -6.61 16.85
N GLN A 101 -0.55 -6.05 17.68
CA GLN A 101 0.63 -5.29 17.26
C GLN A 101 1.86 -5.90 17.91
N GLU A 102 2.98 -5.88 17.20
CA GLU A 102 4.27 -6.25 17.78
C GLU A 102 4.75 -5.13 18.70
N ALA A 103 5.52 -5.48 19.72
CA ALA A 103 5.92 -4.53 20.78
C ALA A 103 6.69 -3.30 20.26
N ASN A 104 7.40 -3.44 19.14
CA ASN A 104 8.20 -2.42 18.47
C ASN A 104 7.49 -1.77 17.27
N ALA A 105 6.23 -2.14 17.02
CA ALA A 105 5.44 -1.68 15.90
C ALA A 105 4.00 -1.39 16.34
N PRO A 106 3.78 -0.33 17.14
CA PRO A 106 2.45 0.00 17.65
C PRO A 106 1.50 0.43 16.53
N MET A 107 0.20 0.40 16.80
CA MET A 107 -0.80 1.02 15.91
C MET A 107 -0.71 2.55 15.95
N ALA A 108 -1.16 3.21 14.88
CA ALA A 108 -1.27 4.67 14.85
C ALA A 108 -2.25 5.16 15.92
N THR A 109 -2.00 6.34 16.48
CA THR A 109 -2.89 6.98 17.45
C THR A 109 -3.26 8.38 16.97
N VAL A 110 -4.55 8.71 17.00
CA VAL A 110 -5.06 9.99 16.49
C VAL A 110 -6.37 10.39 17.19
N SER A 111 -6.61 11.68 17.34
CA SER A 111 -7.91 12.16 17.85
C SER A 111 -9.00 12.06 16.76
N PRO A 112 -10.29 12.02 17.13
CA PRO A 112 -11.38 12.11 16.15
C PRO A 112 -11.22 13.33 15.23
N GLY A 113 -11.39 13.16 13.92
CA GLY A 113 -11.15 14.23 12.93
C GLY A 113 -9.67 14.45 12.56
N GLY A 114 -8.73 13.82 13.27
CA GLY A 114 -7.31 13.92 12.94
C GLY A 114 -6.95 13.14 11.67
N THR A 115 -5.74 13.36 11.17
CA THR A 115 -5.25 12.76 9.92
C THR A 115 -3.98 11.98 10.17
N ILE A 116 -3.92 10.76 9.65
CA ILE A 116 -2.71 9.94 9.59
C ILE A 116 -2.22 9.84 8.15
N LYS A 117 -0.93 9.53 7.98
CA LYS A 117 -0.33 9.42 6.65
C LYS A 117 0.11 7.99 6.37
N LEU A 118 -0.58 7.37 5.42
CA LEU A 118 -0.35 6.01 4.97
C LEU A 118 0.80 5.98 3.96
N ARG A 119 1.74 5.04 4.13
CA ARG A 119 2.84 4.78 3.18
C ARG A 119 2.69 3.38 2.61
N PHE A 120 2.76 3.24 1.29
CA PHE A 120 2.71 1.94 0.62
C PHE A 120 3.74 1.84 -0.49
N GLY A 121 4.15 0.61 -0.81
CA GLY A 121 5.18 0.34 -1.82
C GLY A 121 4.64 0.46 -3.24
N GLY A 122 5.34 1.19 -4.12
CA GLY A 122 4.98 1.31 -5.54
C GLY A 122 5.41 0.11 -6.39
N ASN A 123 6.61 -0.42 -6.11
CA ASN A 123 7.23 -1.53 -6.85
C ASN A 123 7.14 -1.43 -8.39
N GLY A 124 7.32 -0.24 -8.94
CA GLY A 124 7.20 0.02 -10.38
C GLY A 124 5.76 0.25 -10.87
N HIS A 125 4.76 0.26 -10.00
CA HIS A 125 3.34 0.48 -10.33
C HIS A 125 2.91 1.93 -10.21
N THR A 126 3.83 2.88 -10.22
CA THR A 126 3.44 4.30 -10.13
C THR A 126 3.24 4.93 -11.51
N ARG A 127 4.01 4.53 -12.52
CA ARG A 127 3.93 5.04 -13.90
C ARG A 127 4.33 3.97 -14.92
N GLY A 128 3.82 4.09 -16.13
CA GLY A 128 4.30 3.30 -17.26
C GLY A 128 3.56 2.01 -17.56
N ALA A 129 4.11 1.20 -18.45
CA ALA A 129 3.50 -0.07 -18.83
C ALA A 129 3.38 -1.04 -17.65
N THR A 130 4.19 -0.85 -16.61
CA THR A 130 4.10 -1.58 -15.35
C THR A 130 3.04 -1.01 -14.41
N ALA A 131 2.61 0.24 -14.55
CA ALA A 131 1.48 0.78 -13.80
C ALA A 131 0.14 0.10 -14.16
N GLY A 132 0.09 -0.76 -15.17
CA GLY A 132 -1.11 -1.52 -15.51
C GLY A 132 -1.74 -1.03 -16.81
N GLN A 133 -3.00 -1.38 -17.02
CA GLN A 133 -3.71 -1.14 -18.27
C GLN A 133 -3.79 0.37 -18.52
N ASN A 134 -3.45 0.80 -19.74
CA ASN A 134 -3.39 2.21 -20.12
C ASN A 134 -2.43 3.08 -19.28
N ASN A 135 -1.45 2.48 -18.59
CA ASN A 135 -0.57 3.14 -17.62
C ASN A 135 -1.32 3.70 -16.39
N ASP A 136 -2.47 3.12 -16.03
CA ASP A 136 -3.25 3.51 -14.87
C ASP A 136 -2.91 2.62 -13.66
N PRO A 137 -2.22 3.15 -12.63
CA PRO A 137 -1.86 2.42 -11.41
C PRO A 137 -3.07 2.02 -10.56
N GLY A 138 -4.27 2.46 -10.93
CA GLY A 138 -5.48 2.21 -10.18
C GLY A 138 -5.57 3.11 -8.95
N GLN A 139 -6.27 2.62 -7.93
CA GLN A 139 -6.70 3.43 -6.80
C GLN A 139 -6.47 2.70 -5.48
N VAL A 140 -6.22 3.47 -4.44
CA VAL A 140 -6.18 2.99 -3.06
C VAL A 140 -7.44 3.44 -2.34
N SER A 141 -7.98 2.58 -1.49
CA SER A 141 -9.16 2.85 -0.67
C SER A 141 -8.93 2.37 0.75
N VAL A 142 -9.55 3.05 1.71
CA VAL A 142 -9.57 2.60 3.11
C VAL A 142 -11.00 2.34 3.54
N TYR A 143 -11.21 1.15 4.11
CA TYR A 143 -12.50 0.71 4.62
C TYR A 143 -12.48 0.59 6.14
N TRP A 144 -13.60 0.92 6.77
CA TRP A 144 -13.84 0.82 8.21
C TRP A 144 -15.28 0.36 8.46
N ALA A 145 -15.48 -0.53 9.44
CA ALA A 145 -16.79 -1.10 9.78
C ALA A 145 -17.74 -0.13 10.50
N GLY A 146 -17.36 1.13 10.73
CA GLY A 146 -18.23 2.15 11.31
C GLY A 146 -18.30 2.19 12.84
N ALA A 147 -17.66 1.26 13.55
CA ALA A 147 -17.60 1.22 15.02
C ALA A 147 -16.23 0.76 15.54
N LYS A 148 -15.98 1.00 16.84
CA LYS A 148 -14.79 0.48 17.52
C LYS A 148 -14.90 -1.02 17.76
N GLU A 149 -13.78 -1.70 17.89
CA GLU A 149 -13.69 -3.15 18.14
C GLU A 149 -14.51 -4.00 17.14
N THR A 150 -14.77 -3.46 15.96
CA THR A 150 -15.56 -4.09 14.89
C THR A 150 -14.65 -4.29 13.69
N GLU A 151 -14.68 -5.51 13.16
CA GLU A 151 -13.75 -5.96 12.11
C GLU A 151 -14.47 -6.02 10.75
N ILE A 152 -13.76 -5.64 9.68
CA ILE A 152 -14.05 -6.03 8.31
C ILE A 152 -13.43 -7.41 8.08
N ASN A 153 -14.26 -8.44 7.89
CA ASN A 153 -13.79 -9.82 7.83
C ASN A 153 -13.58 -10.29 6.40
N THR A 154 -14.41 -9.81 5.47
CA THR A 154 -14.51 -10.32 4.12
C THR A 154 -14.42 -9.23 3.06
N ILE A 155 -14.00 -9.59 1.86
CA ILE A 155 -13.94 -8.69 0.71
C ILE A 155 -15.33 -8.17 0.28
N ASP A 156 -16.41 -8.85 0.69
CA ASP A 156 -17.80 -8.43 0.41
C ASP A 156 -18.19 -7.15 1.16
N GLU A 157 -17.42 -6.80 2.19
CA GLU A 157 -17.60 -5.59 2.98
C GLU A 157 -16.86 -4.38 2.38
N PHE A 158 -16.12 -4.55 1.27
CA PHE A 158 -15.52 -3.46 0.51
C PHE A 158 -16.57 -2.71 -0.30
N THR A 159 -17.43 -1.99 0.41
CA THR A 159 -18.58 -1.24 -0.14
C THR A 159 -18.42 0.26 0.09
N ASP A 160 -19.17 1.06 -0.66
CA ASP A 160 -19.23 2.51 -0.47
C ASP A 160 -19.65 2.91 0.95
N ALA A 161 -20.48 2.09 1.62
CA ALA A 161 -20.93 2.34 2.98
C ALA A 161 -19.79 2.21 4.02
N ASN A 162 -18.82 1.34 3.75
CA ASN A 162 -17.68 1.11 4.63
C ASN A 162 -16.44 1.91 4.20
N ARG A 163 -16.44 2.54 3.02
CA ARG A 163 -15.28 3.29 2.51
C ARG A 163 -15.21 4.67 3.15
N ILE A 164 -14.09 4.98 3.79
CA ILE A 164 -13.85 6.28 4.43
C ILE A 164 -12.94 7.20 3.64
N ALA A 165 -12.13 6.65 2.73
CA ALA A 165 -11.27 7.43 1.84
C ALA A 165 -10.90 6.65 0.58
N GLN A 166 -10.56 7.39 -0.48
CA GLN A 166 -10.12 6.88 -1.77
C GLN A 166 -9.22 7.90 -2.46
N ALA A 167 -8.16 7.45 -3.10
CA ALA A 167 -7.26 8.26 -3.91
C ALA A 167 -6.70 7.42 -5.08
N GLY A 168 -6.16 8.06 -6.11
CA GLY A 168 -5.32 7.37 -7.08
C GLY A 168 -4.07 6.82 -6.41
N PHE A 169 -3.62 5.63 -6.82
CA PHE A 169 -2.45 4.97 -6.22
C PHE A 169 -1.20 5.85 -6.23
N ALA A 170 -1.05 6.66 -7.29
CA ALA A 170 0.10 7.53 -7.51
C ALA A 170 -0.16 9.02 -7.22
N ASP A 171 -1.35 9.40 -6.70
CA ASP A 171 -1.76 10.81 -6.63
C ASP A 171 -0.80 11.65 -5.77
N ASP A 172 -0.43 11.13 -4.60
CA ASP A 172 0.52 11.78 -3.68
C ASP A 172 1.95 11.22 -3.85
N SER A 173 2.20 10.46 -4.91
CA SER A 173 3.45 9.74 -5.08
C SER A 173 4.62 10.60 -5.50
N PHE A 174 5.80 10.14 -5.11
CA PHE A 174 7.06 10.64 -5.60
C PHE A 174 7.82 9.58 -6.41
N SER A 175 7.94 9.82 -7.72
CA SER A 175 8.74 9.01 -8.64
C SER A 175 9.89 9.82 -9.21
N TYR A 176 11.06 9.19 -9.28
CA TYR A 176 12.25 9.72 -9.97
C TYR A 176 12.61 8.83 -11.16
N PRO A 177 13.09 9.40 -12.27
CA PRO A 177 13.14 10.82 -12.62
C PRO A 177 11.76 11.44 -12.86
N ASP A 178 11.72 12.78 -12.79
CA ASP A 178 10.50 13.55 -13.04
C ASP A 178 10.07 13.47 -14.52
N ASP A 179 11.03 13.13 -15.40
CA ASP A 179 10.75 12.83 -16.80
C ASP A 179 9.74 11.69 -16.93
N LYS A 180 8.50 12.06 -17.28
CA LYS A 180 7.37 11.11 -17.42
C LYS A 180 7.54 10.13 -18.58
N SER A 181 8.54 10.30 -19.45
CA SER A 181 8.89 9.31 -20.47
C SER A 181 9.66 8.11 -19.89
N ILE A 182 10.19 8.24 -18.67
CA ILE A 182 10.84 7.16 -17.93
C ILE A 182 9.77 6.40 -17.16
N ILE A 183 9.43 5.23 -17.70
CA ILE A 183 8.23 4.46 -17.36
C ILE A 183 8.53 3.06 -16.83
N SER A 184 9.80 2.75 -16.54
CA SER A 184 10.22 1.44 -16.06
C SER A 184 11.51 1.52 -15.27
N ALA A 185 11.71 0.56 -14.35
CA ALA A 185 12.96 0.46 -13.60
C ALA A 185 14.19 0.32 -14.52
N ALA A 186 14.05 -0.34 -15.67
CA ALA A 186 15.10 -0.47 -16.68
C ALA A 186 15.53 0.88 -17.30
N GLN A 187 14.63 1.86 -17.32
CA GLN A 187 14.92 3.24 -17.75
C GLN A 187 15.39 4.13 -16.58
N GLY A 188 15.50 3.57 -15.37
CA GLY A 188 15.91 4.29 -14.17
C GLY A 188 14.76 4.81 -13.29
N LEU A 189 13.52 4.35 -13.51
CA LEU A 189 12.39 4.70 -12.64
C LEU A 189 12.58 4.14 -11.22
N VAL A 190 12.43 5.01 -10.23
CA VAL A 190 12.44 4.72 -8.80
C VAL A 190 11.18 5.34 -8.19
N ASP A 191 10.29 4.51 -7.65
CA ASP A 191 8.94 4.92 -7.24
C ASP A 191 8.60 4.51 -5.80
N LYS A 192 9.41 5.03 -4.87
CA LYS A 192 9.46 4.58 -3.47
C LYS A 192 8.64 5.41 -2.48
N GLY A 193 8.04 6.52 -2.91
CA GLY A 193 7.28 7.40 -2.03
C GLY A 193 5.81 7.49 -2.41
N ASN A 194 5.05 6.39 -2.32
CA ASN A 194 3.60 6.46 -2.47
C ASN A 194 2.92 6.66 -1.13
N TRP A 195 1.97 7.59 -1.11
CA TRP A 195 1.33 8.07 0.11
C TRP A 195 -0.18 8.21 -0.09
N MET A 196 -0.88 8.25 1.03
CA MET A 196 -2.28 8.67 1.09
C MET A 196 -2.51 9.32 2.46
N GLU A 197 -3.13 10.50 2.47
CA GLU A 197 -3.65 11.07 3.71
C GLU A 197 -5.01 10.47 4.05
N LEU A 198 -5.19 10.08 5.31
CA LEU A 198 -6.43 9.50 5.82
C LEU A 198 -6.93 10.33 6.99
N THR A 199 -7.98 11.12 6.76
CA THR A 199 -8.67 11.87 7.82
C THR A 199 -9.76 11.01 8.45
N MET A 200 -9.73 10.88 9.77
CA MET A 200 -10.73 10.15 10.55
C MET A 200 -12.06 10.90 10.58
N PRO A 201 -13.22 10.19 10.59
CA PRO A 201 -14.49 10.82 10.94
C PRO A 201 -14.42 11.53 12.31
N THR A 202 -15.06 12.70 12.42
CA THR A 202 -15.00 13.55 13.63
C THR A 202 -15.79 12.99 14.81
N ASN A 203 -16.64 11.99 14.57
CA ASN A 203 -17.53 11.37 15.55
C ASN A 203 -17.10 9.95 15.93
N MET A 204 -15.87 9.54 15.62
CA MET A 204 -15.37 8.23 16.04
C MET A 204 -15.33 8.14 17.57
N GLU A 205 -15.74 6.99 18.09
CA GLU A 205 -15.61 6.69 19.51
C GLU A 205 -14.14 6.47 19.88
N ALA A 206 -13.76 6.83 21.10
CA ALA A 206 -12.46 6.45 21.63
C ALA A 206 -12.33 4.90 21.70
N GLY A 207 -11.20 4.38 21.24
CA GLY A 207 -10.94 2.94 21.19
C GLY A 207 -10.16 2.51 19.94
N ARG A 208 -9.98 1.20 19.78
CA ARG A 208 -9.33 0.62 18.61
C ARG A 208 -10.33 0.47 17.48
N HIS A 209 -9.94 0.93 16.29
CA HIS A 209 -10.70 0.77 15.06
C HIS A 209 -9.87 0.02 14.04
N MET A 210 -10.40 -1.10 13.55
CA MET A 210 -9.80 -1.81 12.43
C MET A 210 -10.09 -1.05 11.13
N MET A 211 -9.07 -0.93 10.30
CA MET A 211 -9.17 -0.43 8.93
C MET A 211 -8.53 -1.42 7.95
N VAL A 212 -9.00 -1.37 6.71
CA VAL A 212 -8.43 -2.16 5.61
C VAL A 212 -8.02 -1.23 4.49
N TRP A 213 -6.72 -1.15 4.23
CA TRP A 213 -6.19 -0.52 3.02
C TRP A 213 -6.31 -1.52 1.87
N VAL A 214 -6.82 -1.06 0.74
CA VAL A 214 -7.04 -1.88 -0.46
C VAL A 214 -6.50 -1.15 -1.67
N TRP A 215 -5.63 -1.81 -2.44
CA TRP A 215 -5.28 -1.40 -3.78
C TRP A 215 -6.17 -2.11 -4.80
N SER A 216 -6.84 -1.32 -5.62
CA SER A 216 -7.70 -1.76 -6.70
C SER A 216 -7.12 -1.37 -8.05
N PHE A 217 -7.19 -2.28 -9.00
CA PHE A 217 -6.76 -2.10 -10.39
C PHE A 217 -7.82 -2.73 -11.30
N ASP A 218 -8.07 -2.13 -12.47
CA ASP A 218 -9.20 -2.46 -13.36
C ASP A 218 -10.56 -2.55 -12.64
N ASN A 219 -10.79 -1.62 -11.68
CA ASN A 219 -11.98 -1.57 -10.83
C ASN A 219 -12.22 -2.83 -9.97
N ALA A 220 -11.19 -3.63 -9.72
CA ALA A 220 -11.26 -4.81 -8.87
C ALA A 220 -10.22 -4.74 -7.74
N PRO A 221 -10.57 -5.11 -6.49
CA PRO A 221 -9.62 -5.25 -5.40
C PRO A 221 -8.52 -6.27 -5.76
N GLN A 222 -7.26 -5.86 -5.66
CA GLN A 222 -6.11 -6.71 -5.96
C GLN A 222 -5.35 -7.11 -4.71
N TRP A 223 -5.07 -6.13 -3.86
CA TRP A 223 -4.25 -6.31 -2.67
C TRP A 223 -4.87 -5.60 -1.48
N SER A 224 -4.76 -6.19 -0.30
CA SER A 224 -5.14 -5.51 0.93
C SER A 224 -4.13 -5.71 2.04
N THR A 225 -4.18 -4.78 3.00
CA THR A 225 -3.44 -4.84 4.25
C THR A 225 -4.33 -4.32 5.37
N CYS A 226 -4.40 -5.07 6.47
CA CYS A 226 -5.22 -4.71 7.62
C CYS A 226 -4.39 -4.06 8.73
N PHE A 227 -4.94 -3.01 9.31
CA PHE A 227 -4.28 -2.24 10.34
C PHE A 227 -5.29 -1.75 11.37
N ASP A 228 -4.78 -1.35 12.53
CA ASP A 228 -5.57 -0.71 13.57
C ASP A 228 -5.20 0.77 13.68
N VAL A 229 -6.16 1.58 14.11
CA VAL A 229 -5.96 2.95 14.55
C VAL A 229 -6.58 3.09 15.94
N GLN A 230 -5.81 3.61 16.88
CA GLN A 230 -6.29 4.00 18.20
C GLN A 230 -6.86 5.41 18.13
N ILE A 231 -8.16 5.55 18.40
CA ILE A 231 -8.82 6.84 18.53
C ILE A 231 -8.74 7.30 19.99
N GLU A 232 -8.25 8.52 20.19
CA GLU A 232 -8.12 9.14 21.50
C GLU A 232 -9.49 9.59 22.07
N ALA A 233 -9.54 9.79 23.40
CA ALA A 233 -10.72 10.22 24.13
C ALA A 233 -10.91 11.74 24.14
#